data_AF-A0A934GVM2-F1
#
_entry.id   AF-A0A934GVM2-F1
#
_cell.length_a   1.000
_cell.length_b   1.000
_cell.length_c   1.000
_cell.angle_alpha   90.00
_cell.angle_beta   90.00
_cell.angle_gamma   90.00
#
_symmetry.space_group_name_H-M   'P 1'
#
loop_
_entity.id
_entity.type
_entity.pdbx_description
1 polymer ?
#
loop_
_entity_poly.entity_id
_entity_poly.type
_entity_poly.pdbx_seq_one_letter_code
_entity_poly.pdbx_strand_id
1 'polypeptide(L)'
;MKKQFAFALTLVLLLIPTIVLAKGSFDYIEVKGPGITGNILITNPALTEDFFAFADFSAGNVPAPADAGQGYQVVRVYVVDDKDHPFDQLEYYPYTGYVHYIGLAEGTSEYDGKWYAANPAADAPFRSALAARARLTWIPFAALIVILIVVFVAYRSKPAGK
;
A
#
# COMPACT_ATOMS: atom_id res chain seq x y z
N MET A 1 15.68 57.07 -13.14
CA MET A 1 16.33 55.75 -13.32
C MET A 1 16.31 54.87 -12.06
N LYS A 2 16.57 55.37 -10.85
CA LYS A 2 16.56 54.54 -9.61
C LYS A 2 15.18 53.95 -9.21
N LYS A 3 14.06 54.59 -9.55
CA LYS A 3 12.70 54.12 -9.21
C LYS A 3 12.19 52.98 -10.10
N GLN A 4 12.70 52.84 -11.33
CA GLN A 4 12.33 51.75 -12.24
C GLN A 4 13.01 50.43 -11.86
N PHE A 5 14.21 50.51 -11.27
CA PHE A 5 14.90 49.34 -10.70
C PHE A 5 14.16 48.76 -9.48
N ALA A 6 13.55 49.62 -8.64
CA ALA A 6 12.78 49.16 -7.50
C ALA A 6 11.54 48.35 -7.95
N PHE A 7 10.86 48.79 -9.01
CA PHE A 7 9.68 48.08 -9.55
C PHE A 7 10.03 46.74 -10.19
N ALA A 8 11.16 46.64 -10.89
CA ALA A 8 11.63 45.39 -11.48
C ALA A 8 11.95 44.34 -10.40
N LEU A 9 12.51 44.77 -9.26
CA LEU A 9 12.83 43.87 -8.16
C LEU A 9 11.58 43.33 -7.45
N THR A 10 10.54 44.15 -7.31
CA THR A 10 9.26 43.72 -6.70
C THR A 10 8.52 42.69 -7.57
N LEU A 11 8.62 42.80 -8.90
CA LEU A 11 7.95 41.87 -9.82
C LEU A 11 8.59 40.48 -9.83
N VAL A 12 9.91 40.39 -9.63
CA VAL A 12 10.63 39.11 -9.57
C VAL A 12 10.34 38.34 -8.27
N LEU A 13 10.04 39.04 -7.15
CA LEU A 13 9.65 38.40 -5.90
C LEU A 13 8.23 37.79 -5.91
N LEU A 14 7.38 38.15 -6.87
CA LEU A 14 6.02 37.61 -7.01
C LEU A 14 5.96 36.32 -7.84
N LEU A 15 7.08 35.89 -8.43
CA LEU A 15 7.20 34.65 -9.21
C LEU A 15 7.55 33.45 -8.32
N ILE A 16 7.04 33.38 -7.08
CA ILE A 16 7.15 32.13 -6.31
C ILE A 16 6.24 31.12 -7.01
N PRO A 17 6.79 30.06 -7.63
CA PRO A 17 5.95 29.04 -8.22
C PRO A 17 5.14 28.42 -7.08
N THR A 18 3.83 28.58 -7.12
CA THR A 18 2.95 27.77 -6.28
C THR A 18 3.11 26.34 -6.78
N ILE A 19 3.86 25.54 -6.02
CA ILE A 19 3.92 24.11 -6.25
C ILE A 19 2.50 23.59 -5.97
N VAL A 20 1.72 23.43 -7.03
CA VAL A 20 0.47 22.68 -6.98
C VAL A 20 0.90 21.23 -6.74
N LEU A 21 0.94 20.83 -5.48
CA LEU A 21 0.95 19.42 -5.13
C LEU A 21 -0.39 18.88 -5.63
N ALA A 22 -0.38 18.24 -6.82
CA ALA A 22 -1.38 17.23 -7.12
C ALA A 22 -1.52 16.38 -5.85
N LYS A 23 -2.75 16.07 -5.42
CA LYS A 23 -3.07 15.40 -4.15
C LYS A 23 -2.25 14.09 -4.08
N GLY A 24 -1.01 14.18 -3.58
CA GLY A 24 0.10 13.40 -4.13
C GLY A 24 0.31 12.10 -3.39
N SER A 25 -0.24 12.02 -2.18
CA SER A 25 -0.17 10.86 -1.30
C SER A 25 -1.56 10.33 -1.02
N PHE A 26 -1.74 9.03 -1.19
CA PHE A 26 -2.90 8.30 -0.69
C PHE A 26 -2.86 8.24 0.85
N ASP A 27 -4.02 8.19 1.49
CA ASP A 27 -4.08 8.08 2.96
C ASP A 27 -3.69 6.65 3.39
N TYR A 28 -4.15 5.66 2.63
CA TYR A 28 -3.75 4.27 2.78
C TYR A 28 -3.96 3.47 1.49
N ILE A 29 -3.44 2.24 1.48
CA ILE A 29 -3.82 1.21 0.52
C ILE A 29 -4.57 0.08 1.23
N GLU A 30 -5.62 -0.43 0.60
CA GLU A 30 -6.31 -1.64 0.99
C GLU A 30 -5.73 -2.82 0.20
N VAL A 31 -5.34 -3.88 0.90
CA VAL A 31 -4.75 -5.08 0.28
C VAL A 31 -5.57 -6.32 0.57
N LYS A 32 -5.86 -7.08 -0.48
CA LYS A 32 -6.47 -8.42 -0.45
C LYS A 32 -5.62 -9.40 -1.26
N GLY A 33 -5.61 -10.67 -0.87
CA GLY A 33 -4.90 -11.68 -1.64
C GLY A 33 -4.51 -12.92 -0.83
N PRO A 34 -3.64 -13.77 -1.41
CA PRO A 34 -3.21 -15.03 -0.80
C PRO A 34 -2.65 -14.85 0.61
N GLY A 35 -3.17 -15.66 1.55
CA GLY A 35 -2.75 -15.63 2.95
C GLY A 35 -3.33 -14.49 3.79
N ILE A 36 -4.24 -13.67 3.24
CA ILE A 36 -4.91 -12.58 3.96
C ILE A 36 -6.37 -12.97 4.22
N THR A 37 -6.78 -12.93 5.50
CA THR A 37 -8.19 -13.02 5.88
C THR A 37 -8.77 -11.60 6.01
N GLY A 38 -9.66 -11.21 5.10
CA GLY A 38 -10.23 -9.87 5.03
C GLY A 38 -9.32 -8.88 4.31
N ASN A 39 -9.29 -7.64 4.80
CA ASN A 39 -8.54 -6.54 4.17
C ASN A 39 -7.46 -6.06 5.13
N ILE A 40 -6.30 -5.67 4.58
CA ILE A 40 -5.24 -5.01 5.33
C ILE A 40 -5.16 -3.57 4.86
N LEU A 41 -5.17 -2.63 5.81
CA LEU A 41 -4.92 -1.22 5.55
C LEU A 41 -3.44 -0.94 5.80
N ILE A 42 -2.75 -0.36 4.82
CA ILE A 42 -1.32 -0.06 4.90
C ILE A 42 -1.12 1.44 4.65
N THR A 43 -0.47 2.12 5.59
CA THR A 43 -0.18 3.56 5.57
C THR A 43 1.30 3.86 5.33
N ASN A 44 2.07 2.89 4.86
CA ASN A 44 3.51 3.04 4.67
C ASN A 44 3.79 4.08 3.55
N PRO A 45 4.51 5.18 3.85
CA PRO A 45 4.79 6.24 2.88
C PRO A 45 5.41 5.75 1.57
N ALA A 46 6.27 4.72 1.62
CA ALA A 46 6.88 4.15 0.42
C ALA A 46 5.87 3.50 -0.56
N LEU A 47 4.64 3.25 -0.11
CA LEU A 47 3.56 2.66 -0.89
C LEU A 47 2.40 3.65 -1.14
N THR A 48 2.40 4.80 -0.45
CA THR A 48 1.27 5.75 -0.48
C THR A 48 1.65 7.12 -1.01
N GLU A 49 2.92 7.55 -0.97
CA GLU A 49 3.34 8.91 -1.39
C GLU A 49 3.49 9.10 -2.90
N ASP A 50 3.57 8.02 -3.68
CA ASP A 50 3.78 8.09 -5.12
C ASP A 50 2.74 7.26 -5.88
N PHE A 51 2.17 7.86 -6.93
CA PHE A 51 1.33 7.15 -7.88
C PHE A 51 2.09 5.99 -8.55
N PHE A 52 3.41 6.11 -8.73
CA PHE A 52 4.26 5.10 -9.35
C PHE A 52 4.91 4.14 -8.34
N ALA A 53 4.46 4.13 -7.09
CA ALA A 53 5.07 3.31 -6.04
C ALA A 53 5.15 1.82 -6.43
N PHE A 54 4.11 1.27 -7.07
CA PHE A 54 4.04 -0.16 -7.39
C PHE A 54 4.61 -0.56 -8.75
N ALA A 55 4.58 0.32 -9.74
CA ALA A 55 4.89 0.00 -11.13
C ALA A 55 5.89 0.97 -11.74
N ASP A 56 6.80 0.45 -12.56
CA ASP A 56 7.73 1.26 -13.34
C ASP A 56 7.09 1.64 -14.68
N PHE A 57 6.40 2.77 -14.70
CA PHE A 57 5.78 3.29 -15.92
C PHE A 57 6.80 3.86 -16.91
N SER A 58 8.04 4.14 -16.47
CA SER A 58 9.10 4.67 -17.35
C SER A 58 9.58 3.64 -18.36
N ALA A 59 9.48 2.35 -18.02
CA ALA A 59 9.76 1.23 -18.90
C ALA A 59 8.66 0.98 -19.95
N GLY A 60 7.50 1.64 -19.83
CA GLY A 60 6.33 1.40 -20.66
C GLY A 60 5.56 0.14 -20.27
N ASN A 61 4.52 -0.19 -21.03
CA ASN A 61 3.74 -1.39 -20.80
C ASN A 61 4.47 -2.63 -21.32
N VAL A 62 4.29 -3.75 -20.61
CA VAL A 62 4.80 -5.06 -21.00
C VAL A 62 3.65 -5.95 -21.47
N PRO A 63 3.93 -7.01 -22.26
CA PRO A 63 2.93 -8.04 -22.54
C PRO A 63 2.44 -8.69 -21.25
N ALA A 64 1.17 -9.09 -21.22
CA ALA A 64 0.65 -9.90 -20.11
C ALA A 64 1.47 -11.20 -19.96
N PRO A 65 1.95 -11.54 -18.76
CA PRO A 65 2.71 -12.76 -18.54
C PRO A 65 1.81 -13.99 -18.72
N ALA A 66 2.36 -15.08 -19.26
CA ALA A 66 1.63 -16.34 -19.41
C ALA A 66 1.22 -16.95 -18.06
N ASP A 67 2.04 -16.71 -17.02
CA ASP A 67 1.74 -17.02 -15.63
C ASP A 67 2.29 -15.89 -14.73
N ALA A 68 1.39 -15.07 -14.19
CA ALA A 68 1.75 -14.01 -13.26
C ALA A 68 2.01 -14.52 -11.84
N GLY A 69 1.59 -15.75 -11.53
CA GLY A 69 1.60 -16.31 -10.18
C GLY A 69 0.57 -15.67 -9.26
N GLN A 70 0.92 -15.61 -7.97
CA GLN A 70 0.04 -15.09 -6.91
C GLN A 70 0.07 -13.56 -6.84
N GLY A 71 -1.06 -12.94 -7.18
CA GLY A 71 -1.26 -11.50 -7.11
C GLY A 71 -2.00 -11.06 -5.85
N TYR A 72 -1.75 -9.82 -5.45
CA TYR A 72 -2.47 -9.11 -4.40
C TYR A 72 -3.23 -7.95 -5.02
N GLN A 73 -4.54 -7.89 -4.78
CA GLN A 73 -5.33 -6.72 -5.13
C GLN A 73 -4.94 -5.59 -4.19
N VAL A 74 -4.62 -4.44 -4.77
CA VAL A 74 -4.29 -3.20 -4.07
C VAL A 74 -5.27 -2.13 -4.54
N VAL A 75 -5.97 -1.51 -3.60
CA VAL A 75 -6.83 -0.34 -3.84
C VAL A 75 -6.22 0.84 -3.12
N ARG A 76 -6.00 1.94 -3.83
CA ARG A 76 -5.45 3.16 -3.22
C ARG A 76 -6.59 4.08 -2.83
N VAL A 77 -6.56 4.60 -1.61
CA VAL A 77 -7.72 5.27 -1.01
C VAL A 77 -7.34 6.65 -0.47
N TYR A 78 -8.19 7.64 -0.75
CA TYR A 78 -8.20 8.91 -0.04
C TYR A 78 -9.30 8.92 1.01
N VAL A 79 -9.04 9.57 2.15
CA VAL A 79 -10.05 9.89 3.14
C VAL A 79 -10.46 11.35 2.97
N VAL A 80 -11.72 11.58 2.64
CA VAL A 80 -12.29 12.93 2.50
C VAL A 80 -13.59 12.99 3.28
N ASP A 81 -13.68 13.93 4.22
CA ASP A 81 -14.81 14.08 5.14
C ASP A 81 -15.15 12.78 5.88
N ASP A 82 -14.12 12.11 6.43
CA ASP A 82 -14.20 10.82 7.13
C ASP A 82 -14.82 9.68 6.32
N LYS A 83 -14.79 9.79 4.98
CA LYS A 83 -15.25 8.76 4.06
C LYS A 83 -14.11 8.27 3.20
N ASP A 84 -14.12 6.97 2.94
CA ASP A 84 -13.20 6.32 2.02
C ASP A 84 -13.60 6.59 0.57
N HIS A 85 -12.66 7.10 -0.21
CA HIS A 85 -12.79 7.33 -1.65
C HIS A 85 -11.70 6.53 -2.35
N PRO A 86 -12.03 5.32 -2.86
CA PRO A 86 -11.14 4.57 -3.72
C PRO A 86 -10.74 5.45 -4.90
N PHE A 87 -9.45 5.54 -5.16
CA PHE A 87 -8.92 6.27 -6.29
C PHE A 87 -8.76 5.34 -7.49
N ASP A 88 -8.07 4.22 -7.29
CA ASP A 88 -7.88 3.21 -8.32
C ASP A 88 -7.52 1.84 -7.76
N GLN A 89 -7.36 0.89 -8.67
CA GLN A 89 -7.14 -0.51 -8.38
C GLN A 89 -6.04 -1.10 -9.26
N LEU A 90 -5.19 -1.94 -8.66
CA LEU A 90 -4.17 -2.73 -9.36
C LEU A 90 -4.02 -4.12 -8.72
N GLU A 91 -3.44 -5.05 -9.48
CA GLU A 91 -2.96 -6.33 -8.97
C GLU A 91 -1.43 -6.32 -8.96
N TYR A 92 -0.86 -6.53 -7.78
CA TYR A 92 0.58 -6.55 -7.56
C TYR A 92 1.08 -8.00 -7.37
N TYR A 93 2.07 -8.39 -8.16
CA TYR A 93 2.67 -9.73 -8.13
C TYR A 93 4.12 -9.64 -7.64
N PRO A 94 4.35 -9.63 -6.31
CA PRO A 94 5.69 -9.38 -5.73
C PRO A 94 6.72 -10.47 -6.01
N TYR A 95 6.29 -11.68 -6.40
CA TYR A 95 7.20 -12.81 -6.63
C TYR A 95 7.68 -12.91 -8.08
N THR A 96 6.87 -12.44 -9.03
CA THR A 96 7.18 -12.45 -10.46
C THR A 96 7.57 -11.07 -10.98
N GLY A 97 7.31 -10.01 -10.20
CA GLY A 97 7.74 -8.65 -10.52
C GLY A 97 6.83 -7.96 -11.54
N TYR A 98 5.53 -8.22 -11.48
CA TYR A 98 4.54 -7.61 -12.37
C TYR A 98 3.50 -6.79 -11.61
N VAL A 99 2.93 -5.82 -12.31
CA VAL A 99 1.71 -5.11 -11.92
C VAL A 99 0.73 -5.13 -13.08
N HIS A 100 -0.51 -5.48 -12.80
CA HIS A 100 -1.62 -5.28 -13.72
C HIS A 100 -2.45 -4.11 -13.21
N TYR A 101 -2.45 -3.01 -13.96
CA TYR A 101 -3.25 -1.84 -13.62
C TYR A 101 -4.69 -2.07 -14.06
N ILE A 102 -5.61 -2.21 -13.11
CA ILE A 102 -7.01 -2.50 -13.42
C ILE A 102 -7.69 -1.24 -13.93
N GLY A 103 -7.57 -0.15 -13.18
CA GLY A 103 -8.06 1.16 -13.59
C GLY A 103 -8.51 2.04 -12.44
N LEU A 104 -8.95 3.24 -12.79
CA LEU A 104 -9.53 4.20 -11.85
C LEU A 104 -10.87 3.69 -11.28
N ALA A 105 -11.17 4.06 -10.04
CA ALA A 105 -12.46 3.80 -9.42
C ALA A 105 -13.58 4.60 -10.11
N GLU A 106 -13.26 5.82 -10.55
CA GLU A 106 -14.14 6.68 -11.34
C GLU A 106 -13.39 7.23 -12.56
N GLY A 107 -14.01 7.10 -13.74
CA GLY A 107 -13.43 7.55 -15.00
C GLY A 107 -12.59 6.47 -15.69
N THR A 108 -11.64 6.92 -16.52
CA THR A 108 -10.73 6.06 -17.29
C THR A 108 -9.35 6.67 -17.31
N SER A 109 -8.31 5.83 -17.32
CA SER A 109 -6.92 6.25 -17.49
C SER A 109 -6.31 5.63 -18.74
N GLU A 110 -5.30 6.27 -19.32
CA GLU A 110 -4.49 5.65 -20.38
C GLU A 110 -3.78 4.36 -19.92
N TYR A 111 -3.70 4.10 -18.61
CA TYR A 111 -3.05 2.91 -18.06
C TYR A 111 -3.99 1.71 -17.90
N ASP A 112 -5.30 1.88 -18.05
CA ASP A 112 -6.31 0.86 -17.77
C ASP A 112 -6.08 -0.45 -18.53
N GLY A 113 -6.13 -1.57 -17.82
CA GLY A 113 -5.98 -2.93 -18.35
C GLY A 113 -4.58 -3.28 -18.87
N LYS A 114 -3.56 -2.47 -18.55
CA LYS A 114 -2.18 -2.68 -19.00
C LYS A 114 -1.32 -3.33 -17.93
N TRP A 115 -0.31 -4.04 -18.38
CA TRP A 115 0.69 -4.68 -17.55
C TRP A 115 1.98 -3.87 -17.53
N TYR A 116 2.64 -3.86 -16.39
CA TYR A 116 3.89 -3.15 -16.14
C TYR A 116 4.85 -4.02 -15.35
N ALA A 117 6.15 -3.71 -15.47
CA ALA A 117 7.12 -4.20 -14.51
C ALA A 117 6.84 -3.59 -13.14
N ALA A 118 6.93 -4.40 -12.09
CA ALA A 118 6.85 -3.92 -10.74
C ALA A 118 8.05 -3.02 -10.41
N ASN A 119 7.81 -1.95 -9.66
CA ASN A 119 8.86 -1.16 -9.06
C ASN A 119 9.53 -1.97 -7.94
N PRO A 120 10.84 -2.29 -8.03
CA PRO A 120 11.53 -3.06 -6.99
C PRO A 120 11.51 -2.40 -5.61
N ALA A 121 11.36 -1.06 -5.56
CA ALA A 121 11.31 -0.32 -4.30
C ALA A 121 10.06 -0.64 -3.46
N ALA A 122 8.97 -1.11 -4.07
CA ALA A 122 7.76 -1.49 -3.34
C ALA A 122 7.84 -2.85 -2.64
N ASP A 123 8.72 -3.75 -3.09
CA ASP A 123 8.71 -5.15 -2.66
C ASP A 123 8.97 -5.32 -1.15
N ALA A 124 10.07 -4.72 -0.65
CA ALA A 124 10.43 -4.84 0.75
C ALA A 124 9.41 -4.17 1.70
N PRO A 125 8.94 -2.93 1.47
CA PRO A 125 7.87 -2.32 2.26
C PRO A 125 6.57 -3.13 2.25
N PHE A 126 6.17 -3.65 1.09
CA PHE A 126 4.93 -4.42 0.95
C PHE A 126 5.01 -5.74 1.72
N ARG A 127 6.08 -6.53 1.53
CA ARG A 127 6.30 -7.78 2.26
C ARG A 127 6.40 -7.57 3.78
N SER A 128 7.04 -6.48 4.20
CA SER A 128 7.13 -6.11 5.62
C SER A 128 5.73 -5.87 6.23
N ALA A 129 4.87 -5.15 5.51
CA ALA A 129 3.50 -4.91 5.95
C ALA A 129 2.66 -6.19 6.06
N LEU A 130 2.78 -7.11 5.08
CA LEU A 130 2.13 -8.42 5.14
C LEU A 130 2.61 -9.25 6.34
N ALA A 131 3.92 -9.29 6.58
CA ALA A 131 4.52 -10.04 7.68
C ALA A 131 4.11 -9.48 9.06
N ALA A 132 4.04 -8.16 9.21
CA ALA A 132 3.62 -7.51 10.45
C ALA A 132 2.19 -7.91 10.83
N ARG A 133 1.28 -7.97 9.85
CA ARG A 133 -0.10 -8.38 10.09
C ARG A 133 -0.21 -9.86 10.44
N ALA A 134 0.52 -10.73 9.75
CA ALA A 134 0.53 -12.18 10.05
C ALA A 134 1.04 -12.49 11.46
N ARG A 135 1.99 -11.71 11.99
CA ARG A 135 2.44 -11.84 13.39
C ARG A 135 1.32 -11.51 14.37
N LEU A 136 0.58 -10.43 14.12
CA LEU A 136 -0.47 -9.96 15.03
C LEU A 136 -1.62 -10.97 15.16
N THR A 137 -1.93 -11.71 14.10
CA THR A 137 -2.99 -12.74 14.14
C THR A 137 -2.55 -14.00 14.90
N TRP A 138 -1.27 -14.38 14.91
CA TRP A 138 -0.79 -15.61 15.56
C TRP A 138 -0.55 -15.49 17.07
N ILE A 139 -0.15 -14.32 17.56
CA ILE A 139 0.11 -14.07 18.99
C ILE A 139 -1.04 -14.53 19.92
N PRO A 140 -2.32 -14.17 19.68
CA PRO A 140 -3.41 -14.62 20.56
C PRO A 140 -3.60 -16.15 20.53
N PHE A 141 -3.39 -16.81 19.39
CA PHE A 141 -3.45 -18.27 19.31
C PHE A 141 -2.33 -18.94 20.10
N ALA A 142 -1.09 -18.45 19.97
CA ALA A 142 0.03 -18.94 20.74
C ALA A 142 -0.19 -18.75 22.25
N ALA A 143 -0.69 -17.58 22.67
CA ALA A 143 -1.05 -17.32 24.06
C ALA A 143 -2.14 -18.27 24.56
N LEU A 144 -3.19 -18.52 23.77
CA LEU A 144 -4.25 -19.47 24.11
C LEU A 144 -3.69 -20.89 24.30
N ILE A 145 -2.81 -21.36 23.41
CA ILE A 145 -2.18 -22.68 23.52
C ILE A 145 -1.38 -22.78 24.82
N VAL A 146 -0.59 -21.76 25.17
CA VAL A 146 0.17 -21.73 26.43
C VAL A 146 -0.77 -21.80 27.63
N ILE A 147 -1.86 -21.02 27.64
CA ILE A 147 -2.86 -21.05 28.71
C ILE A 147 -3.47 -22.45 28.84
N LEU A 148 -3.85 -23.08 27.73
CA LEU A 148 -4.42 -24.44 27.73
C LEU A 148 -3.44 -25.48 28.27
N ILE A 149 -2.15 -25.38 27.92
CA ILE A 149 -1.09 -26.26 28.45
C ILE A 149 -0.97 -26.08 29.97
N VAL A 150 -0.91 -24.84 30.46
CA VAL A 150 -0.81 -24.56 31.90
C VAL A 150 -2.01 -25.11 32.65
N VAL A 151 -3.23 -24.90 32.14
CA VAL A 151 -4.47 -25.43 32.74
C VAL A 151 -4.46 -26.96 32.74
N PHE A 152 -4.06 -27.60 31.64
CA PHE A 152 -3.99 -29.06 31.55
C PHE A 152 -2.99 -29.65 32.55
N VAL A 153 -1.79 -29.04 32.67
CA VAL A 153 -0.78 -29.45 33.65
C VAL A 153 -1.31 -29.29 35.07
N ALA A 154 -1.93 -28.14 35.40
CA ALA A 154 -2.52 -27.90 36.72
C ALA A 154 -3.69 -28.86 37.05
N TYR A 155 -4.46 -29.26 36.04
CA TYR A 155 -5.54 -30.24 36.20
C TYR A 155 -4.97 -31.64 36.49
N ARG A 156 -3.95 -32.07 35.74
CA ARG A 156 -3.28 -33.37 35.91
C ARG A 156 -2.50 -33.48 37.22
N SER A 157 -1.99 -32.37 37.76
CA SER A 157 -1.22 -32.36 38.99
C SER A 157 -2.06 -32.31 40.27
N LYS A 158 -3.40 -32.25 40.18
CA LYS A 158 -4.26 -32.43 41.36
C LYS A 158 -4.08 -33.86 41.90
N PRO A 159 -3.65 -34.03 43.17
CA PRO A 159 -3.60 -35.35 43.77
C PRO A 159 -5.02 -35.92 43.85
N ALA A 160 -5.17 -37.21 43.50
CA ALA A 160 -6.41 -37.93 43.75
C ALA A 160 -6.66 -37.88 45.26
N GLY A 161 -7.71 -37.14 45.66
CA GLY A 161 -8.09 -37.02 47.06
C GLY A 161 -8.30 -38.41 47.67
N LYS A 162 -7.61 -38.69 48.77
CA LYS A 162 -8.03 -39.68 49.76
C LYS A 162 -9.07 -39.06 50.67
#